data_AF-A0A2L2TWD0-F1
#
_entry.id   AF-A0A2L2TWD0-F1
#
_cell.length_a   1.000
_cell.length_b   1.000
_cell.length_c   1.000
_cell.angle_alpha   90.00
_cell.angle_beta   90.00
_cell.angle_gamma   90.00
#
_symmetry.space_group_name_H-M   'P 1'
#
loop_
_entity.id
_entity.type
_entity.pdbx_description
1 polymer ?
#
loop_
_entity_poly.entity_id
_entity_poly.type
_entity_poly.pdbx_seq_one_letter_code
_entity_poly.pdbx_strand_id
1 'polypeptide(L)'
;MSQEFKKNFNFPRRPFVSEKCKDLIHCLIQDKEERLCSRKYQTSYRTGFQGSRLTDYSGRYVFPGDAEDIKAHRWFKNTPWERLQSMPAPFTPNLQSDDDAHYFDESEPFEDWSESIPSGIYLNTEDVRELLFGFDTHVQQKATELIKVPFDAAKLRSMDRDIDAAKDLEPSEKATLKQFVRFYGHKERKRPRDMLLRDKSTKKISLRIRKDTAFMGYTWRRMRPGGYIDPRPTETTPVSEVQAAV
;
A
#
# COMPACT_ATOMS: atom_id res chain seq x y z
N MET A 1 3.92 -18.80 14.01
CA MET A 1 2.62 -18.24 13.57
C MET A 1 1.54 -18.99 14.33
N SER A 2 0.48 -18.28 14.78
CA SER A 2 -0.65 -18.89 15.51
C SER A 2 -1.27 -20.03 14.68
N GLN A 3 -1.54 -21.19 15.27
CA GLN A 3 -2.17 -22.35 14.60
C GLN A 3 -3.61 -22.07 14.11
N GLU A 4 -4.16 -20.88 14.35
CA GLU A 4 -5.51 -20.48 13.96
C GLU A 4 -5.73 -20.43 12.45
N PHE A 5 -4.71 -20.11 11.64
CA PHE A 5 -4.90 -20.03 10.18
C PHE A 5 -5.26 -21.39 9.57
N LYS A 6 -4.76 -22.50 10.13
CA LYS A 6 -5.08 -23.86 9.67
C LYS A 6 -6.55 -24.22 9.91
N LYS A 7 -7.18 -23.66 10.95
CA LYS A 7 -8.59 -23.87 11.26
C LYS A 7 -9.50 -23.03 10.36
N ASN A 8 -9.03 -21.87 9.92
CA ASN A 8 -9.84 -20.91 9.16
C ASN A 8 -9.66 -21.02 7.63
N PHE A 9 -8.62 -21.70 7.16
CA PHE A 9 -8.36 -21.85 5.73
C PHE A 9 -9.23 -22.97 5.11
N ASN A 10 -10.30 -22.58 4.42
CA ASN A 10 -11.22 -23.51 3.76
C ASN A 10 -11.61 -23.00 2.37
N PHE A 11 -11.90 -23.93 1.44
CA PHE A 11 -12.37 -23.59 0.10
C PHE A 11 -13.90 -23.40 0.09
N PRO A 12 -14.41 -22.31 -0.51
CA PRO A 12 -15.85 -22.16 -0.70
C PRO A 12 -16.39 -23.22 -1.67
N ARG A 13 -17.69 -23.54 -1.59
CA ARG A 13 -18.33 -24.52 -2.48
C ARG A 13 -18.33 -24.08 -3.94
N ARG A 14 -18.30 -22.77 -4.20
CA ARG A 14 -18.24 -22.16 -5.53
C ARG A 14 -17.31 -20.94 -5.51
N PRO A 15 -16.52 -20.68 -6.57
CA PRO A 15 -16.37 -21.49 -7.79
C PRO A 15 -15.74 -22.86 -7.52
N PHE A 16 -15.96 -23.83 -8.41
CA PHE A 16 -15.40 -25.18 -8.26
C PHE A 16 -13.88 -25.13 -8.46
N VAL A 17 -13.16 -25.74 -7.52
CA VAL A 17 -11.70 -25.88 -7.55
C VAL A 17 -11.38 -27.37 -7.55
N SER A 18 -10.52 -27.82 -8.46
CA SER A 18 -10.14 -29.24 -8.52
C SER A 18 -9.37 -29.67 -7.26
N GLU A 19 -9.52 -30.93 -6.85
CA GLU A 19 -8.83 -31.45 -5.66
C GLU A 19 -7.30 -31.32 -5.77
N LYS A 20 -6.73 -31.50 -6.96
CA LYS A 20 -5.30 -31.28 -7.22
C LYS A 20 -4.87 -29.83 -6.99
N CYS A 21 -5.74 -28.86 -7.28
CA CYS A 21 -5.47 -27.45 -7.04
C CYS A 21 -5.57 -27.11 -5.55
N LYS A 22 -6.61 -27.63 -4.87
CA LYS A 22 -6.75 -27.48 -3.42
C LYS A 22 -5.55 -28.04 -2.67
N ASP A 23 -5.11 -29.24 -3.05
CA ASP A 23 -3.90 -29.91 -2.54
C ASP A 23 -2.67 -29.01 -2.69
N LEU A 24 -2.42 -28.48 -3.90
CA LEU A 24 -1.31 -27.55 -4.14
C LEU A 24 -1.37 -26.33 -3.22
N ILE A 25 -2.53 -25.70 -3.13
CA ILE A 25 -2.71 -24.49 -2.31
C ILE A 25 -2.51 -24.80 -0.83
N HIS A 26 -2.99 -25.95 -0.32
CA HIS A 26 -2.71 -26.39 1.05
C HIS A 26 -1.20 -26.62 1.27
N CYS A 27 -0.50 -27.21 0.30
CA CYS A 27 0.94 -27.41 0.38
C CYS A 27 1.74 -26.08 0.35
N LEU A 28 1.18 -25.00 -0.22
CA LEU A 28 1.79 -23.67 -0.24
C LEU A 28 1.44 -22.84 1.00
N ILE A 29 0.17 -22.86 1.42
CA ILE A 29 -0.37 -22.07 2.55
C ILE A 29 -0.30 -22.91 3.83
N GLN A 30 0.94 -23.10 4.30
CA GLN A 30 1.23 -23.75 5.57
C GLN A 30 2.48 -23.13 6.22
N ASP A 31 2.82 -23.64 7.40
CA ASP A 31 3.99 -23.22 8.15
C ASP A 31 5.25 -23.37 7.28
N LYS A 32 6.22 -22.46 7.44
CA LYS A 32 7.41 -22.39 6.57
C LYS A 32 8.21 -23.68 6.59
N GLU A 33 8.13 -24.41 7.70
CA GLU A 33 8.80 -25.68 7.92
C GLU A 33 8.17 -26.74 7.04
N GLU A 34 6.85 -26.84 6.92
CA GLU A 34 6.19 -27.92 6.17
C GLU A 34 5.84 -27.54 4.72
N ARG A 35 5.98 -26.25 4.35
CA ARG A 35 5.67 -25.72 3.01
C ARG A 35 6.36 -26.51 1.89
N LEU A 36 5.69 -26.67 0.76
CA LEU A 36 6.29 -27.25 -0.44
C LEU A 36 7.64 -26.58 -0.74
N CYS A 37 8.65 -27.37 -1.13
CA CYS A 37 10.04 -26.95 -1.34
C CYS A 37 10.83 -26.57 -0.07
N SER A 38 10.28 -26.69 1.14
CA SER A 38 10.97 -26.24 2.38
C SER A 38 12.09 -27.16 2.85
N ARG A 39 12.14 -28.42 2.40
CA ARG A 39 13.01 -29.47 2.98
C ARG A 39 14.48 -29.07 3.05
N LYS A 40 15.00 -28.44 2.00
CA LYS A 40 16.40 -27.94 1.96
C LYS A 40 16.62 -26.72 2.88
N TYR A 41 15.56 -25.96 3.17
CA TYR A 41 15.58 -24.79 4.06
C TYR A 41 15.35 -25.15 5.54
N GLN A 42 14.78 -26.32 5.84
CA GLN A 42 14.61 -26.82 7.22
C GLN A 42 15.95 -27.14 7.90
N THR A 43 16.91 -27.69 7.15
CA THR A 43 18.21 -28.14 7.68
C THR A 43 18.99 -26.99 8.33
N SER A 44 18.83 -25.77 7.82
CA SER A 44 19.47 -24.55 8.34
C SER A 44 18.92 -24.05 9.69
N TYR A 45 17.75 -24.52 10.15
CA TYR A 45 17.16 -24.08 11.42
C TYR A 45 17.39 -25.03 12.61
N ARG A 46 17.74 -26.30 12.35
CA ARG A 46 17.96 -27.30 13.41
C ARG A 46 19.38 -27.32 13.95
N THR A 47 20.35 -26.89 13.18
CA THR A 47 21.75 -26.78 13.63
C THR A 47 21.95 -25.39 14.20
N GLY A 48 21.95 -25.29 15.53
CA GLY A 48 22.04 -24.02 16.25
C GLY A 48 23.16 -23.10 15.76
N PHE A 49 22.84 -21.80 15.75
CA PHE A 49 23.72 -20.64 15.64
C PHE A 49 25.23 -20.93 15.64
N GLN A 50 25.79 -21.12 14.44
CA GLN A 50 27.08 -20.53 14.07
C GLN A 50 26.81 -19.68 12.81
N GLY A 51 27.04 -18.38 12.93
CA GLY A 51 26.55 -17.32 12.04
C GLY A 51 27.12 -17.28 10.63
N SER A 52 27.15 -18.40 9.91
CA SER A 52 27.46 -18.44 8.50
C SER A 52 26.73 -19.63 7.87
N ARG A 53 25.84 -19.33 6.90
CA ARG A 53 25.06 -20.24 6.00
C ARG A 53 23.53 -20.13 6.11
N LEU A 54 22.99 -18.90 6.10
CA LEU A 54 21.68 -18.63 5.45
C LEU A 54 21.83 -18.57 3.92
N THR A 55 22.88 -19.19 3.41
CA THR A 55 23.30 -19.10 2.03
C THR A 55 23.89 -20.45 1.68
N ASP A 56 23.73 -20.88 0.43
CA ASP A 56 24.56 -21.97 -0.07
C ASP A 56 26.06 -21.59 0.02
N TYR A 57 26.94 -22.54 -0.30
CA TYR A 57 28.40 -22.32 -0.29
C TYR A 57 28.85 -21.11 -1.16
N SER A 58 27.97 -20.61 -2.03
CA SER A 58 28.15 -19.46 -2.90
C SER A 58 27.36 -18.21 -2.50
N GLY A 59 26.79 -18.13 -1.30
CA GLY A 59 26.11 -16.91 -0.85
C GLY A 59 24.65 -16.76 -1.30
N ARG A 60 24.03 -17.76 -1.95
CA ARG A 60 22.66 -17.66 -2.47
C ARG A 60 21.62 -18.01 -1.41
N TYR A 61 20.60 -17.18 -1.28
CA TYR A 61 19.44 -17.39 -0.42
C TYR A 61 18.46 -18.44 -0.96
N VAL A 62 18.58 -18.82 -2.23
CA VAL A 62 17.71 -19.76 -2.94
C VAL A 62 18.54 -20.95 -3.39
N PHE A 63 18.13 -22.16 -3.00
CA PHE A 63 18.85 -23.37 -3.41
C PHE A 63 18.62 -23.68 -4.89
N PRO A 64 19.64 -24.16 -5.62
CA PRO A 64 19.45 -24.65 -6.99
C PRO A 64 18.36 -25.73 -7.07
N GLY A 65 17.46 -25.59 -8.04
CA GLY A 65 16.33 -26.51 -8.24
C GLY A 65 15.35 -26.54 -7.07
N ASP A 66 15.19 -25.44 -6.34
CA ASP A 66 14.23 -25.42 -5.22
C ASP A 66 12.77 -25.53 -5.69
N ALA A 67 12.45 -25.08 -6.91
CA ALA A 67 11.11 -25.15 -7.47
C ALA A 67 10.69 -26.53 -8.00
N GLU A 68 11.55 -27.56 -7.96
CA GLU A 68 11.26 -28.86 -8.55
C GLU A 68 10.06 -29.57 -7.91
N ASP A 69 9.89 -29.48 -6.59
CA ASP A 69 8.73 -30.09 -5.92
C ASP A 69 7.41 -29.40 -6.34
N ILE A 70 7.45 -28.09 -6.62
CA ILE A 70 6.31 -27.34 -7.19
C ILE A 70 6.03 -27.81 -8.61
N LYS A 71 7.06 -27.88 -9.47
CA LYS A 71 6.90 -28.32 -10.88
C LYS A 71 6.38 -29.75 -10.99
N ALA A 72 6.79 -30.63 -10.08
CA ALA A 72 6.39 -32.04 -10.03
C ALA A 72 5.00 -32.26 -9.42
N HIS A 73 4.38 -31.23 -8.85
CA HIS A 73 3.07 -31.37 -8.22
C HIS A 73 2.00 -31.85 -9.20
N ARG A 74 1.08 -32.70 -8.74
CA ARG A 74 0.03 -33.36 -9.57
C ARG A 74 -0.86 -32.37 -10.34
N TRP A 75 -0.97 -31.14 -9.84
CA TRP A 75 -1.69 -30.06 -10.52
C TRP A 75 -1.02 -29.68 -11.86
N PHE A 76 0.31 -29.76 -11.93
CA PHE A 76 1.12 -29.41 -13.10
C PHE A 76 1.57 -30.61 -13.94
N LYS A 77 0.95 -31.80 -13.76
CA LYS A 77 1.42 -33.07 -14.39
C LYS A 77 1.68 -32.97 -15.89
N ASN A 78 0.90 -32.16 -16.61
CA ASN A 78 0.99 -31.99 -18.06
C ASN A 78 1.47 -30.59 -18.47
N THR A 79 2.08 -29.85 -17.55
CA THR A 79 2.60 -28.51 -17.83
C THR A 79 3.94 -28.63 -18.54
N PRO A 80 4.07 -28.13 -19.78
CA PRO A 80 5.29 -28.27 -20.55
C PRO A 80 6.29 -27.15 -20.18
N TRP A 81 6.88 -27.25 -18.99
CA TRP A 81 7.71 -26.21 -18.37
C TRP A 81 8.81 -25.66 -19.29
N GLU A 82 9.49 -26.52 -20.05
CA GLU A 82 10.60 -26.13 -20.95
C GLU A 82 10.19 -25.19 -22.09
N ARG A 83 8.94 -25.29 -22.56
CA ARG A 83 8.42 -24.47 -23.68
C ARG A 83 7.34 -23.49 -23.26
N LEU A 84 7.04 -23.40 -21.96
CA LEU A 84 5.93 -22.60 -21.43
C LEU A 84 6.02 -21.13 -21.87
N GLN A 85 7.23 -20.58 -21.92
CA GLN A 85 7.47 -19.19 -22.36
C GLN A 85 7.21 -18.94 -23.84
N SER A 86 7.30 -19.99 -24.68
CA SER A 86 7.05 -19.91 -26.12
C SER A 86 5.61 -20.26 -26.50
N MET A 87 4.81 -20.73 -25.55
CA MET A 87 3.41 -21.05 -25.80
C MET A 87 2.58 -19.77 -25.93
N PRO A 88 1.52 -19.78 -26.74
CA PRO A 88 0.59 -18.66 -26.81
C PRO A 88 0.01 -18.40 -25.40
N ALA A 89 0.11 -17.15 -24.96
CA ALA A 89 -0.46 -16.73 -23.69
C ALA A 89 -1.99 -16.89 -23.72
N PRO A 90 -2.62 -17.26 -22.59
CA PRO A 90 -4.08 -17.39 -22.53
C PRO A 90 -4.80 -16.06 -22.77
N PHE A 91 -4.11 -14.95 -22.55
CA PHE A 91 -4.60 -13.61 -22.80
C PHE A 91 -3.49 -12.80 -23.48
N THR A 92 -3.81 -12.21 -24.64
CA THR A 92 -2.93 -11.29 -25.36
C THR A 92 -3.59 -9.91 -25.31
N PRO A 93 -2.96 -8.89 -24.70
CA PRO A 93 -3.53 -7.54 -24.63
C PRO A 93 -3.64 -6.93 -26.02
N ASN A 94 -4.75 -6.25 -26.30
CA ASN A 94 -5.00 -5.53 -27.54
C ASN A 94 -4.65 -4.05 -27.37
N LEU A 95 -3.39 -3.68 -27.64
CA LEU A 95 -2.90 -2.32 -27.49
C LEU A 95 -3.25 -1.47 -28.72
N GLN A 96 -3.81 -0.28 -28.51
CA GLN A 96 -4.10 0.68 -29.57
C GLN A 96 -2.88 1.53 -29.97
N SER A 97 -1.94 1.72 -29.04
CA SER A 97 -0.71 2.50 -29.21
C SER A 97 0.36 2.05 -28.21
N ASP A 98 1.57 2.58 -28.34
CA ASP A 98 2.68 2.36 -27.42
C ASP A 98 2.42 2.94 -26.01
N ASP A 99 1.66 4.04 -25.93
CA ASP A 99 1.26 4.68 -24.67
C ASP A 99 -0.11 4.19 -24.15
N ASP A 100 -0.65 3.09 -24.69
CA ASP A 100 -1.96 2.58 -24.31
C ASP A 100 -1.95 1.96 -22.89
N ALA A 101 -2.62 2.66 -21.96
CA ALA A 101 -2.74 2.28 -20.56
C ALA A 101 -4.14 1.75 -20.17
N HIS A 102 -5.02 1.37 -21.10
CA HIS A 102 -6.41 1.00 -20.76
C HIS A 102 -6.56 -0.28 -19.91
N TYR A 103 -5.54 -1.15 -19.88
CA TYR A 103 -5.49 -2.30 -18.97
C TYR A 103 -5.04 -1.94 -17.54
N PHE A 104 -4.66 -0.68 -17.32
CA PHE A 104 -4.36 -0.14 -16.00
C PHE A 104 -5.55 0.66 -15.48
N ASP A 105 -5.83 0.53 -14.18
CA ASP A 105 -6.79 1.42 -13.53
C ASP A 105 -6.28 2.87 -13.60
N GLU A 106 -7.16 3.83 -13.89
CA GLU A 106 -6.84 5.25 -13.77
C GLU A 106 -6.36 5.54 -12.34
N SER A 107 -5.10 5.93 -12.20
CA SER A 107 -4.58 6.36 -10.92
C SER A 107 -5.18 7.72 -10.57
N GLU A 108 -5.76 7.85 -9.37
CA GLU A 108 -6.01 9.16 -8.79
C GLU A 108 -4.75 10.01 -8.91
N PRO A 109 -4.86 11.31 -9.25
CA PRO A 109 -3.72 12.21 -9.22
C PRO A 109 -2.93 12.00 -7.93
N PHE A 110 -1.61 11.87 -8.06
CA PHE A 110 -0.73 11.71 -6.91
C PHE A 110 -0.87 12.94 -6.00
N GLU A 111 -1.76 12.87 -5.02
CA GLU A 111 -1.79 13.85 -3.95
C GLU A 111 -0.49 13.69 -3.16
N ASP A 112 0.27 14.78 -3.06
CA ASP A 112 1.50 14.82 -2.31
C ASP A 112 1.19 14.67 -0.81
N TRP A 113 1.28 13.43 -0.32
CA TRP A 113 1.20 13.09 1.10
C TRP A 113 2.24 13.84 1.97
N SER A 114 3.15 14.63 1.37
CA SER A 114 4.12 15.45 2.09
C SER A 114 3.51 16.65 2.80
N GLU A 115 2.34 17.13 2.37
CA GLU A 115 1.53 17.94 3.27
C GLU A 115 0.74 16.98 4.13
N SER A 116 1.21 16.86 5.36
CA SER A 116 0.30 16.62 6.47
C SER A 116 -0.70 17.78 6.50
N ILE A 117 -1.63 17.84 5.54
CA ILE A 117 -2.95 18.40 5.81
C ILE A 117 -3.34 17.64 7.08
N PRO A 118 -3.50 18.34 8.21
CA PRO A 118 -3.82 17.67 9.45
C PRO A 118 -4.95 16.69 9.13
N SER A 119 -4.75 15.40 9.41
CA SER A 119 -5.90 14.52 9.59
C SER A 119 -6.70 15.18 10.72
N GLY A 120 -7.63 16.08 10.40
CA GLY A 120 -8.04 17.03 11.43
C GLY A 120 -8.90 18.24 11.05
N ILE A 121 -9.22 18.54 9.78
CA ILE A 121 -10.45 19.30 9.55
C ILE A 121 -11.58 18.27 9.53
N TYR A 122 -12.03 17.90 10.73
CA TYR A 122 -13.32 17.24 10.89
C TYR A 122 -14.37 18.31 10.69
N LEU A 123 -14.89 18.42 9.46
CA LEU A 123 -16.04 19.28 9.24
C LEU A 123 -17.20 18.71 10.05
N ASN A 124 -17.73 19.54 10.95
CA ASN A 124 -19.00 19.24 11.58
C ASN A 124 -20.14 19.57 10.59
N THR A 125 -21.36 19.18 10.92
CA THR A 125 -22.53 19.41 10.05
C THR A 125 -22.73 20.89 9.71
N GLU A 126 -22.40 21.80 10.62
CA GLU A 126 -22.55 23.25 10.39
C GLU A 126 -21.51 23.79 9.41
N ASP A 127 -20.26 23.34 9.52
CA ASP A 127 -19.20 23.72 8.57
C ASP A 127 -19.56 23.28 7.13
N VAL A 128 -20.19 22.10 6.99
CA VAL A 128 -20.67 21.61 5.69
C VAL A 128 -21.79 22.52 5.14
N ARG A 129 -22.71 22.98 5.99
CA ARG A 129 -23.78 23.91 5.59
C ARG A 129 -23.24 25.26 5.17
N GLU A 130 -22.23 25.78 5.86
CA GLU A 130 -21.59 27.04 5.48
C GLU A 130 -20.86 26.92 4.15
N LEU A 131 -20.08 25.85 3.95
CA LEU A 131 -19.33 25.62 2.71
C LEU A 131 -20.22 25.35 1.50
N LEU A 132 -21.39 24.74 1.72
CA LEU A 132 -22.35 24.39 0.67
C LEU A 132 -23.65 25.21 0.80
N PHE A 133 -23.60 26.42 1.37
CA PHE A 133 -24.78 27.25 1.65
C PHE A 133 -25.65 27.53 0.41
N GLY A 134 -25.02 27.63 -0.77
CA GLY A 134 -25.72 27.83 -2.04
C GLY A 134 -26.32 26.58 -2.69
N PHE A 135 -26.19 25.41 -2.06
CA PHE A 135 -26.74 24.14 -2.55
C PHE A 135 -27.94 23.71 -1.72
N ASP A 136 -28.82 22.91 -2.33
CA ASP A 136 -30.00 22.37 -1.67
C ASP A 136 -29.65 21.53 -0.44
N THR A 137 -30.54 21.54 0.55
CA THR A 137 -30.38 20.83 1.83
C THR A 137 -30.07 19.35 1.64
N HIS A 138 -30.60 18.71 0.59
CA HIS A 138 -30.30 17.30 0.29
C HIS A 138 -28.83 17.10 -0.14
N VAL A 139 -28.23 18.05 -0.87
CA VAL A 139 -26.82 18.01 -1.28
C VAL A 139 -25.94 18.15 -0.06
N GLN A 140 -26.26 19.11 0.83
CA GLN A 140 -25.54 19.32 2.08
C GLN A 140 -25.59 18.07 2.99
N GLN A 141 -26.76 17.43 3.10
CA GLN A 141 -26.91 16.17 3.84
C GLN A 141 -26.06 15.05 3.23
N LYS A 142 -26.08 14.91 1.90
CA LYS A 142 -25.28 13.89 1.19
C LYS A 142 -23.78 14.12 1.37
N ALA A 143 -23.32 15.36 1.28
CA ALA A 143 -21.95 15.75 1.56
C ALA A 143 -21.53 15.38 2.99
N THR A 144 -22.39 15.67 3.96
CA THR A 144 -22.17 15.33 5.38
C THR A 144 -22.02 13.81 5.57
N GLU A 145 -22.85 13.00 4.92
CA GLU A 145 -22.74 11.54 5.00
C GLU A 145 -21.48 11.00 4.33
N LEU A 146 -21.09 11.55 3.18
CA LEU A 146 -19.92 11.10 2.43
C LEU A 146 -18.59 11.31 3.18
N ILE A 147 -18.46 12.40 3.96
CA ILE A 147 -17.21 12.71 4.69
C ILE A 147 -17.08 11.96 6.02
N LYS A 148 -18.18 11.47 6.61
CA LYS A 148 -18.17 10.71 7.88
C LYS A 148 -17.36 9.43 7.79
N VAL A 149 -17.33 8.81 6.62
CA VAL A 149 -16.79 7.47 6.44
C VAL A 149 -15.41 7.55 5.78
N PRO A 150 -14.37 6.96 6.37
CA PRO A 150 -13.07 6.96 5.73
C PRO A 150 -13.09 6.11 4.45
N PHE A 151 -12.28 6.53 3.47
CA PHE A 151 -12.24 5.91 2.15
C PHE A 151 -10.84 5.55 1.67
N ASP A 152 -10.74 4.43 0.98
CA ASP A 152 -9.61 4.10 0.12
C ASP A 152 -9.98 4.36 -1.36
N ALA A 153 -9.06 4.11 -2.28
CA ALA A 153 -9.30 4.35 -3.70
C ALA A 153 -10.47 3.51 -4.27
N ALA A 154 -10.66 2.28 -3.77
CA ALA A 154 -11.77 1.44 -4.23
C ALA A 154 -13.11 1.99 -3.76
N LYS A 155 -13.18 2.46 -2.52
CA LYS A 155 -14.37 3.06 -1.93
C LYS A 155 -14.68 4.43 -2.52
N LEU A 156 -13.66 5.24 -2.82
CA LEU A 156 -13.85 6.52 -3.52
C LEU A 156 -14.48 6.31 -4.90
N ARG A 157 -14.01 5.30 -5.66
CA ARG A 157 -14.65 4.92 -6.93
C ARG A 157 -16.09 4.44 -6.77
N SER A 158 -16.38 3.68 -5.71
CA SER A 158 -17.77 3.30 -5.41
C SER A 158 -18.63 4.53 -5.14
N MET A 159 -18.16 5.45 -4.31
CA MET A 159 -18.87 6.70 -4.01
C MET A 159 -19.07 7.54 -5.27
N ASP A 160 -18.07 7.69 -6.14
CA ASP A 160 -18.21 8.40 -7.40
C ASP A 160 -19.30 7.78 -8.28
N ARG A 161 -19.34 6.44 -8.39
CA ARG A 161 -20.39 5.73 -9.13
C ARG A 161 -21.77 5.90 -8.51
N ASP A 162 -21.87 5.88 -7.18
CA ASP A 162 -23.13 6.07 -6.47
C ASP A 162 -23.65 7.51 -6.64
N ILE A 163 -22.75 8.50 -6.64
CA ILE A 163 -23.07 9.91 -6.97
C ILE A 163 -23.53 10.03 -8.41
N ASP A 164 -22.88 9.36 -9.37
CA ASP A 164 -23.27 9.41 -10.78
C ASP A 164 -24.63 8.76 -11.04
N ALA A 165 -24.93 7.66 -10.35
CA ALA A 165 -26.19 6.93 -10.45
C ALA A 165 -27.38 7.66 -9.78
N ALA A 166 -27.11 8.65 -8.92
CA ALA A 166 -28.13 9.45 -8.27
C ALA A 166 -28.96 10.23 -9.29
N LYS A 167 -30.28 10.02 -9.28
CA LYS A 167 -31.23 10.68 -10.19
C LYS A 167 -31.72 12.02 -9.66
N ASP A 168 -31.55 12.23 -8.37
CA ASP A 168 -31.92 13.40 -7.57
C ASP A 168 -30.85 14.51 -7.60
N LEU A 169 -29.79 14.36 -8.41
CA LEU A 169 -28.68 15.31 -8.48
C LEU A 169 -28.44 15.80 -9.90
N GLU A 170 -28.26 17.11 -10.03
CA GLU A 170 -27.81 17.75 -11.26
C GLU A 170 -26.32 17.48 -11.54
N PRO A 171 -25.86 17.56 -12.80
CA PRO A 171 -24.46 17.31 -13.15
C PRO A 171 -23.45 18.18 -12.38
N SER A 172 -23.80 19.44 -12.11
CA SER A 172 -22.98 20.37 -11.32
C SER A 172 -22.88 19.96 -9.85
N GLU A 173 -23.96 19.46 -9.27
CA GLU A 173 -24.00 18.97 -7.88
C GLU A 173 -23.19 17.69 -7.73
N LYS A 174 -23.28 16.78 -8.72
CA LYS A 174 -22.45 15.57 -8.78
C LYS A 174 -20.97 15.93 -8.81
N ALA A 175 -20.56 16.86 -9.68
CA ALA A 175 -19.19 17.33 -9.76
C ALA A 175 -18.73 17.96 -8.44
N THR A 176 -19.58 18.79 -7.83
CA THR A 176 -19.31 19.44 -6.54
C THR A 176 -19.12 18.42 -5.43
N LEU A 177 -20.00 17.42 -5.30
CA LEU A 177 -19.89 16.38 -4.28
C LEU A 177 -18.62 15.55 -4.44
N LYS A 178 -18.28 15.16 -5.68
CA LYS A 178 -17.04 14.43 -5.98
C LYS A 178 -15.80 15.22 -5.57
N GLN A 179 -15.80 16.52 -5.84
CA GLN A 179 -14.72 17.43 -5.44
C GLN A 179 -14.70 17.59 -3.92
N PHE A 180 -15.86 17.79 -3.29
CA PHE A 180 -16.00 17.93 -1.84
C PHE A 180 -15.44 16.73 -1.08
N VAL A 181 -15.75 15.51 -1.51
CA VAL A 181 -15.22 14.27 -0.89
C VAL A 181 -13.69 14.19 -1.02
N ARG A 182 -13.11 14.62 -2.15
CA ARG A 182 -11.66 14.63 -2.36
C ARG A 182 -10.95 15.64 -1.46
N PHE A 183 -11.54 16.81 -1.25
CA PHE A 183 -10.95 17.87 -0.43
C PHE A 183 -11.16 17.67 1.08
N TYR A 184 -12.36 17.25 1.48
CA TYR A 184 -12.77 17.23 2.89
C TYR A 184 -13.00 15.83 3.46
N GLY A 185 -13.12 14.81 2.63
CA GLY A 185 -13.33 13.45 3.09
C GLY A 185 -12.07 12.81 3.66
N HIS A 186 -12.25 11.85 4.56
CA HIS A 186 -11.13 11.23 5.27
C HIS A 186 -10.55 10.02 4.53
N LYS A 187 -9.29 10.11 4.09
CA LYS A 187 -8.59 8.95 3.52
C LYS A 187 -8.25 7.91 4.58
N GLU A 188 -8.52 6.64 4.29
CA GLU A 188 -8.17 5.53 5.15
C GLU A 188 -6.65 5.44 5.30
N ARG A 189 -6.16 5.48 6.54
CA ARG A 189 -4.73 5.39 6.82
C ARG A 189 -4.23 3.98 6.57
N LYS A 190 -3.42 3.82 5.53
CA LYS A 190 -2.74 2.55 5.26
C LYS A 190 -1.89 2.14 6.46
N ARG A 191 -1.99 0.86 6.84
CA ARG A 191 -1.14 0.27 7.89
C ARG A 191 0.34 0.46 7.56
N PRO A 192 1.20 0.77 8.56
CA PRO A 192 2.64 0.82 8.34
C PRO A 192 3.15 -0.47 7.69
N ARG A 193 3.94 -0.34 6.62
CA ARG A 193 4.48 -1.50 5.88
C ARG A 193 5.37 -2.35 6.79
N ASP A 194 6.16 -1.67 7.60
CA ASP A 194 7.07 -2.25 8.59
C ASP A 194 6.33 -2.85 9.78
N MET A 195 6.68 -4.09 10.11
CA MET A 195 6.12 -4.87 11.21
C MET A 195 6.35 -4.22 12.58
N LEU A 196 7.52 -3.62 12.83
CA LEU A 196 7.84 -2.95 14.10
C LEU A 196 7.03 -1.65 14.29
N LEU A 197 6.55 -1.06 13.20
CA LEU A 197 5.69 0.12 13.25
C LEU A 197 4.20 -0.22 13.37
N ARG A 198 3.83 -1.49 13.21
CA ARG A 198 2.45 -1.98 13.41
C ARG A 198 2.14 -2.20 14.87
N ASP A 199 3.10 -2.75 15.62
CA ASP A 199 2.89 -3.04 17.04
C ASP A 199 2.95 -1.76 17.89
N LYS A 200 1.96 -1.60 18.77
CA LYS A 200 1.78 -0.41 19.60
C LYS A 200 2.93 -0.23 20.60
N SER A 201 3.53 -1.33 21.05
CA SER A 201 4.62 -1.30 22.03
C SER A 201 5.96 -0.91 21.41
N THR A 202 6.29 -1.47 20.25
CA THR A 202 7.58 -1.28 19.57
C THR A 202 7.63 -0.06 18.65
N LYS A 203 6.48 0.44 18.17
CA LYS A 203 6.40 1.56 17.21
C LYS A 203 7.15 2.81 17.67
N LYS A 204 6.92 3.26 18.91
CA LYS A 204 7.53 4.51 19.43
C LYS A 204 9.05 4.39 19.53
N ILE A 205 9.52 3.24 20.03
CA ILE A 205 10.94 2.95 20.22
C ILE A 205 11.64 2.86 18.86
N SER A 206 11.06 2.13 17.91
CA SER A 206 11.62 1.96 16.56
C SER A 206 11.72 3.27 15.79
N LEU A 207 10.70 4.14 15.89
CA LEU A 207 10.75 5.48 15.28
C LEU A 207 11.80 6.37 15.93
N ARG A 208 11.97 6.30 17.25
CA ARG A 208 12.99 7.07 17.97
C ARG A 208 14.39 6.66 17.52
N ILE A 209 14.73 5.37 17.63
CA ILE A 209 16.04 4.85 17.23
C ILE A 209 16.36 5.27 15.79
N ARG A 210 15.39 5.17 14.87
CA ARG A 210 15.59 5.59 13.49
C ARG A 210 15.88 7.06 13.29
N LYS A 211 15.32 7.93 14.13
CA LYS A 211 15.62 9.36 14.09
C LYS A 211 17.01 9.63 14.64
N ASP A 212 17.36 8.95 15.73
CA ASP A 212 18.63 9.12 16.42
C ASP A 212 19.80 8.55 15.59
N THR A 213 19.58 7.47 14.83
CA THR A 213 20.59 6.85 13.97
C THR A 213 20.53 7.31 12.51
N ALA A 214 19.62 8.23 12.16
CA ALA A 214 19.62 8.82 10.83
C ALA A 214 20.82 9.75 10.67
N PHE A 215 21.42 9.78 9.48
CA PHE A 215 22.50 10.72 9.18
C PHE A 215 22.01 12.16 9.37
N MET A 216 22.90 13.04 9.84
CA MET A 216 22.59 14.46 10.08
C MET A 216 22.06 15.10 8.78
N GLY A 217 20.87 15.68 8.82
CA GLY A 217 20.17 16.24 7.65
C GLY A 217 19.08 15.34 7.03
N TYR A 218 19.01 14.05 7.39
CA TYR A 218 17.90 13.20 6.94
C TYR A 218 16.63 13.46 7.76
N THR A 219 15.63 14.05 7.10
CA THR A 219 14.26 14.09 7.60
C THR A 219 13.43 13.04 6.86
N TRP A 220 12.50 12.36 7.54
CA TRP A 220 11.54 11.39 6.96
C TRP A 220 10.51 12.04 6.01
N ARG A 221 10.89 13.11 5.33
CA ARG A 221 10.09 13.78 4.32
C ARG A 221 10.42 13.17 2.96
N ARG A 222 9.43 13.04 2.10
CA ARG A 222 9.69 12.77 0.68
C ARG A 222 10.50 13.95 0.14
N MET A 223 11.48 13.67 -0.71
CA MET A 223 12.10 14.72 -1.53
C MET A 223 10.99 15.48 -2.25
N ARG A 224 10.91 16.80 -2.05
CA ARG A 224 10.01 17.61 -2.88
C ARG A 224 10.44 17.45 -4.35
N PRO A 225 9.53 17.59 -5.33
CA PRO A 225 9.88 17.52 -6.74
C PRO A 225 11.05 18.45 -7.16
N GLY A 226 11.37 19.47 -6.35
CA GLY A 226 12.51 20.38 -6.54
C GLY A 226 13.77 20.13 -5.67
N GLY A 227 13.87 19.00 -4.96
CA GLY A 227 15.04 18.66 -4.12
C GLY A 227 15.12 19.40 -2.77
N TYR A 228 16.23 19.23 -2.04
CA TYR A 228 16.54 20.00 -0.83
C TYR A 228 17.10 21.37 -1.26
N ILE A 229 16.33 22.43 -1.08
CA ILE A 229 16.89 23.79 -1.12
C ILE A 229 17.64 23.96 0.19
N ASP A 230 18.97 24.00 0.13
CA ASP A 230 19.78 24.42 1.27
C ASP A 230 19.31 25.82 1.69
N PRO A 231 18.91 26.03 2.96
CA PRO A 231 18.79 27.37 3.47
C PRO A 231 20.19 27.97 3.41
N ARG A 232 20.43 28.85 2.45
CA ARG A 232 21.64 29.68 2.43
C ARG A 232 21.77 30.28 3.82
N PRO A 233 22.94 30.18 4.47
CA PRO A 233 23.15 30.85 5.75
C PRO A 233 22.85 32.34 5.52
N THR A 234 21.81 32.84 6.18
CA THR A 234 21.58 34.27 6.28
C THR A 234 22.82 34.85 6.93
N GLU A 235 23.62 35.59 6.17
CA GLU A 235 24.68 36.41 6.70
C GLU A 235 24.09 37.33 7.77
N THR A 236 24.30 36.97 9.03
CA THR A 236 24.19 37.91 10.14
C THR A 236 25.22 39.01 9.90
N THR A 237 24.75 40.15 9.39
CA THR A 237 25.50 41.41 9.43
C THR A 237 25.94 41.68 10.87
N PRO A 238 27.24 41.93 11.12
CA PRO A 238 27.71 42.25 12.45
C PRO A 238 27.21 43.64 12.83
N VAL A 239 26.53 43.73 13.97
CA VAL A 239 26.16 45.00 14.59
C VAL A 239 27.46 45.67 15.02
N SER A 240 27.83 46.76 14.32
CA SER A 240 28.98 47.58 14.66
C SER A 240 28.78 48.24 16.02
N GLU A 241 29.74 47.95 16.89
CA GLU A 241 30.01 48.56 18.18
C GLU A 241 30.07 50.10 18.07
N VAL A 242 29.13 50.78 18.72
CA VAL A 242 29.17 52.24 18.88
C VAL A 242 30.08 52.54 20.07
N GLN A 243 31.29 53.00 19.79
CA GLN A 243 32.22 53.55 20.77
C GLN A 243 31.70 54.90 21.30
N ALA A 244 31.78 55.06 22.63
CA ALA A 244 31.55 56.31 23.32
C ALA A 244 32.80 57.20 23.30
N ALA A 245 32.64 58.49 22.99
CA ALA A 245 33.26 59.68 23.59
C ALA A 245 33.25 60.84 22.57
N VAL A 246 32.57 61.95 22.84
CA VAL A 246 33.01 63.12 23.64
C VAL A 246 31.77 63.79 24.21
#